data_AF-A0A7L2NVC9-F1
#
_entry.id   AF-A0A7L2NVC9-F1
#
_cell.length_a   1.000
_cell.length_b   1.000
_cell.length_c   1.000
_cell.angle_alpha   90.00
_cell.angle_beta   90.00
_cell.angle_gamma   90.00
#
_symmetry.space_group_name_H-M   'P 1'
#
loop_
_entity.id
_entity.type
_entity.pdbx_description
1 polymer ?
#
loop_
_entity_poly.entity_id
_entity_poly.type
_entity_poly.pdbx_seq_one_letter_code
_entity_poly.pdbx_strand_id
1 'polypeptide(L)'
;MAAPAYPSWVVRWVSGQWRNKKRPPTLRPPRALALADKVANRREQLTEATCITEMSVMMACWKQNDFNDAPCAEEIRTFYDCVAKAE
;
A
#
# COMPACT_ATOMS: atom_id res chain seq x y z
N MET A 1 -31.47 -14.37 30.02
CA MET A 1 -32.73 -13.78 29.53
C MET A 1 -32.50 -13.38 28.09
N ALA A 2 -33.19 -14.02 27.13
CA ALA A 2 -33.03 -13.71 25.71
C ALA A 2 -33.90 -12.48 25.35
N ALA A 3 -33.34 -11.55 24.58
CA ALA A 3 -34.10 -10.41 24.08
C ALA A 3 -35.20 -10.89 23.12
N PRO A 4 -36.41 -10.28 23.14
CA PRO A 4 -37.46 -10.64 22.20
C PRO A 4 -37.03 -10.33 20.77
N ALA A 5 -37.07 -11.36 19.91
CA ALA A 5 -36.83 -11.22 18.48
C ALA A 5 -38.09 -10.66 17.82
N TYR A 6 -38.07 -9.36 17.47
CA TYR A 6 -39.20 -8.74 16.79
C TYR A 6 -39.20 -9.03 15.29
N PRO A 7 -40.39 -9.16 14.67
CA PRO A 7 -40.52 -9.26 13.23
C PRO A 7 -39.91 -8.04 12.52
N SER A 8 -39.31 -8.25 11.35
CA SER A 8 -38.65 -7.22 10.56
C SER A 8 -39.56 -6.03 10.19
N TRP A 9 -40.87 -6.26 10.04
CA TRP A 9 -41.84 -5.21 9.78
C TRP A 9 -42.05 -4.26 10.96
N VAL A 10 -41.94 -4.75 12.20
CA VAL A 10 -42.05 -3.94 13.43
C VAL A 10 -40.83 -3.04 13.57
N VAL A 11 -39.63 -3.59 13.36
CA VAL A 11 -38.36 -2.84 13.36
C VAL A 11 -38.38 -1.73 12.31
N ARG A 12 -38.93 -2.03 11.11
CA ARG A 12 -39.07 -1.07 10.01
C ARG A 12 -40.10 0.04 10.26
N TRP A 13 -41.08 -0.22 11.14
CA TRP A 13 -42.08 0.78 11.54
C TRP A 13 -41.51 1.73 12.58
N VAL A 14 -40.82 1.20 13.60
CA VAL A 14 -40.14 1.97 14.65
C VAL A 14 -39.02 2.84 14.09
N SER A 15 -38.30 2.37 13.06
CA SER A 15 -37.22 3.13 12.42
C SER A 15 -37.69 4.31 11.56
N GLY A 16 -39.01 4.51 11.39
CA GLY A 16 -39.56 5.60 10.58
C GLY A 16 -39.32 5.44 9.07
N GLN A 17 -38.77 4.31 8.63
CA GLN A 17 -38.43 4.04 7.23
C GLN A 17 -39.67 3.95 6.32
N TRP A 18 -40.85 3.69 6.90
CA TRP A 18 -42.14 3.71 6.20
C TRP A 18 -42.59 5.11 5.74
N ARG A 19 -42.07 6.19 6.34
CA ARG A 19 -42.45 7.58 5.98
C ARG A 19 -41.78 8.08 4.70
N ASN A 20 -40.69 7.45 4.25
CA ASN A 20 -39.94 7.89 3.08
C ASN A 20 -40.26 7.00 1.87
N LYS A 21 -41.07 7.53 0.93
CA LYS A 21 -41.33 6.94 -0.41
C LYS A 21 -40.08 6.88 -1.32
N LYS A 22 -38.91 7.28 -0.83
CA LYS A 22 -37.67 7.34 -1.62
C LYS A 22 -36.96 5.99 -1.57
N ARG A 23 -36.58 5.49 -2.75
CA ARG A 23 -35.73 4.29 -2.88
C ARG A 23 -34.43 4.53 -2.08
N PRO A 24 -33.88 3.50 -1.41
CA PRO A 24 -32.62 3.65 -0.71
C PRO A 24 -31.54 4.12 -1.70
N PRO A 25 -30.62 5.02 -1.27
CA PRO A 25 -29.57 5.52 -2.15
C PRO A 25 -28.59 4.40 -2.51
N THR A 26 -28.19 4.34 -3.79
CA THR A 26 -27.22 3.35 -4.30
C THR A 26 -25.81 3.55 -3.75
N LEU A 27 -25.42 4.81 -3.47
CA LEU A 27 -24.11 5.16 -2.93
C LEU A 27 -24.28 6.08 -1.71
N ARG A 28 -23.39 5.92 -0.72
CA ARG A 28 -23.29 6.80 0.45
C ARG A 28 -21.86 7.34 0.55
N PRO A 29 -21.53 8.39 -0.21
CA PRO A 29 -20.19 8.94 -0.18
C PRO A 29 -19.92 9.60 1.18
N PRO A 30 -18.72 9.43 1.77
CA PRO A 30 -18.36 10.04 3.05
C PRO A 30 -18.08 11.54 2.93
N ARG A 31 -17.93 12.04 1.71
CA ARG A 31 -17.69 13.45 1.38
C ARG A 31 -18.70 13.92 0.34
N ALA A 32 -19.00 15.21 0.32
CA ALA A 32 -19.85 15.80 -0.71
C ALA A 32 -19.25 15.58 -2.11
N LEU A 33 -20.10 15.28 -3.07
CA LEU A 33 -19.72 15.13 -4.49
C LEU A 33 -19.63 16.52 -5.15
N ALA A 34 -18.73 17.34 -4.63
CA ALA A 34 -18.39 18.65 -5.17
C ALA A 34 -16.90 18.69 -5.49
N LEU A 35 -16.55 19.41 -6.55
CA LEU A 35 -15.15 19.61 -6.91
C LEU A 35 -14.46 20.47 -5.85
N ALA A 36 -13.23 20.12 -5.48
CA ALA A 36 -12.42 20.95 -4.60
C ALA A 36 -11.59 21.94 -5.43
N ASP A 37 -11.31 23.12 -4.86
CA ASP A 37 -10.47 24.15 -5.50
C ASP A 37 -8.97 23.81 -5.49
N LYS A 38 -8.61 22.57 -5.14
CA LYS A 38 -7.23 22.08 -5.09
C LYS A 38 -7.13 20.62 -5.51
N VAL A 39 -5.98 20.26 -6.05
CA VAL A 39 -5.60 18.89 -6.43
C VAL A 39 -4.64 18.29 -5.42
N ALA A 40 -4.50 16.97 -5.42
CA ALA A 40 -3.48 16.29 -4.63
C ALA A 40 -2.08 16.60 -5.18
N ASN A 41 -1.11 16.79 -4.29
CA ASN A 41 0.30 16.95 -4.69
C ASN A 41 0.82 15.66 -5.34
N ARG A 42 1.85 15.80 -6.18
CA ARG A 42 2.61 14.66 -6.70
C ARG A 42 3.14 13.87 -5.50
N ARG A 43 2.84 12.57 -5.47
CA ARG A 43 3.46 11.66 -4.50
C ARG A 43 4.92 11.47 -4.89
N GLU A 44 5.82 11.84 -3.98
CA GLU A 44 7.24 11.49 -4.12
C GLU A 44 7.39 9.98 -4.03
N GLN A 45 8.28 9.42 -4.86
CA GLN A 45 8.60 8.02 -4.76
C GLN A 45 9.29 7.79 -3.41
N LEU A 46 8.84 6.76 -2.70
CA LEU A 46 9.50 6.32 -1.48
C LEU A 46 10.94 5.95 -1.85
N THR A 47 11.89 6.41 -1.05
CA THR A 47 13.30 6.03 -1.21
C THR A 47 13.43 4.53 -1.01
N GLU A 48 13.65 3.81 -2.10
CA GLU A 48 14.03 2.40 -2.08
C GLU A 48 15.54 2.32 -1.95
N ALA A 49 16.07 1.28 -1.29
CA ALA A 49 17.51 1.11 -1.23
C ALA A 49 18.04 0.90 -2.66
N THR A 50 19.01 1.73 -3.06
CA THR A 50 19.66 1.63 -4.36
C THR A 50 20.69 0.49 -4.34
N CYS A 51 21.01 -0.05 -5.51
CA CYS A 51 22.09 -1.05 -5.69
C CYS A 51 21.86 -2.42 -5.00
N ILE A 52 20.60 -2.80 -4.72
CA ILE A 52 20.27 -4.08 -4.08
C ILE A 52 20.66 -5.27 -4.97
N THR A 53 20.51 -5.13 -6.29
CA THR A 53 20.82 -6.20 -7.26
C THR A 53 22.31 -6.54 -7.26
N GLU A 54 23.16 -5.53 -7.28
CA GLU A 54 24.61 -5.64 -7.27
C GLU A 54 25.09 -6.18 -5.92
N MET A 55 24.49 -5.70 -4.82
CA MET A 55 24.74 -6.23 -3.48
C MET A 55 24.41 -7.73 -3.40
N SER A 56 23.30 -8.17 -3.99
CA SER A 56 22.91 -9.58 -3.97
C SER A 56 23.86 -10.48 -4.77
N VAL A 57 24.40 -10.00 -5.89
CA VAL A 57 25.38 -10.73 -6.71
C VAL A 57 26.73 -10.84 -5.98
N MET A 58 27.22 -9.74 -5.40
CA MET A 58 28.44 -9.73 -4.59
C MET A 58 28.34 -10.71 -3.42
N MET A 59 27.22 -10.71 -2.69
CA MET A 59 26.98 -11.63 -1.58
C MET A 59 26.89 -13.09 -2.03
N ALA A 60 26.35 -13.35 -3.22
CA ALA A 60 26.31 -14.69 -3.81
C ALA A 60 27.72 -15.19 -4.16
N CYS A 61 28.58 -14.34 -4.73
CA CYS A 61 29.96 -14.68 -5.01
C CYS A 61 30.74 -14.97 -3.73
N TRP A 62 30.62 -14.10 -2.71
CA TRP A 62 31.26 -14.32 -1.41
C TRP A 62 30.85 -15.65 -0.78
N LYS A 63 29.56 -15.98 -0.81
CA LYS A 63 29.07 -17.24 -0.26
C LYS A 63 29.69 -18.48 -0.94
N GLN A 64 30.02 -18.40 -2.23
CA GLN A 64 30.64 -19.50 -2.97
C GLN A 64 32.14 -19.60 -2.75
N ASN A 65 32.79 -18.50 -2.35
CA ASN A 65 34.25 -18.37 -2.27
C ASN A 65 34.74 -18.09 -0.84
N ASP A 66 34.01 -18.58 0.18
CA ASP A 66 34.35 -18.41 1.60
C ASP A 66 34.60 -16.94 2.00
N PHE A 67 33.83 -16.02 1.41
CA PHE A 67 33.92 -14.58 1.62
C PHE A 67 35.30 -13.98 1.27
N ASN A 68 36.01 -14.60 0.32
CA ASN A 68 37.25 -14.05 -0.22
C ASN A 68 36.97 -13.01 -1.32
N ASP A 69 37.63 -11.85 -1.23
CA ASP A 69 37.48 -10.75 -2.17
C ASP A 69 38.21 -10.98 -3.50
N ALA A 70 39.31 -11.73 -3.50
CA ALA A 70 40.11 -11.98 -4.71
C ALA A 70 39.31 -12.60 -5.87
N PRO A 71 38.50 -13.67 -5.65
CA PRO A 71 37.66 -14.24 -6.71
C PRO A 71 36.42 -13.39 -7.03
N CYS A 72 36.01 -12.47 -6.15
CA CYS A 72 34.79 -11.66 -6.30
C CYS A 72 35.06 -10.20 -6.68
N ALA A 73 36.26 -9.91 -7.20
CA ALA A 73 36.71 -8.55 -7.45
C ALA A 73 35.86 -7.80 -8.49
N GLU A 74 35.24 -8.52 -9.43
CA GLU A 74 34.34 -7.93 -10.44
C GLU A 74 33.00 -7.50 -9.82
N GLU A 75 32.40 -8.38 -9.02
CA GLU A 75 31.13 -8.15 -8.33
C GLU A 75 31.26 -7.01 -7.31
N ILE A 76 32.41 -6.93 -6.63
CA ILE A 76 32.72 -5.83 -5.72
C ILE A 76 32.84 -4.50 -6.49
N ARG A 77 33.53 -4.49 -7.64
CA ARG A 77 33.67 -3.28 -8.49
C ARG A 77 32.32 -2.80 -9.00
N THR A 78 31.49 -3.70 -9.52
CA THR A 78 30.16 -3.34 -10.03
C THR A 78 29.24 -2.81 -8.94
N PHE A 79 29.32 -3.35 -7.72
CA PHE A 79 28.60 -2.79 -6.56
C PHE A 79 29.06 -1.36 -6.25
N TYR A 80 30.37 -1.12 -6.14
CA TYR A 80 30.88 0.22 -5.86
C TYR A 80 30.60 1.23 -6.99
N ASP A 81 30.62 0.79 -8.24
CA ASP A 81 30.23 1.64 -9.39
C ASP A 81 28.75 2.03 -9.34
N CYS A 82 27.88 1.17 -8.79
CA CYS A 82 26.48 1.52 -8.56
C CYS A 82 26.36 2.52 -7.41
N VAL A 83 27.03 2.28 -6.28
CA VAL A 83 27.00 3.17 -5.12
C VAL A 83 27.49 4.58 -5.50
N ALA A 84 28.58 4.68 -6.26
CA ALA A 84 29.13 5.96 -6.73
C ALA A 84 28.21 6.74 -7.69
N LYS A 85 27.25 6.07 -8.34
CA LYS A 85 26.22 6.73 -9.19
C LYS A 85 24.96 7.11 -8.41
N ALA A 86 24.75 6.48 -7.25
CA ALA A 86 23.60 6.70 -6.40
C ALA A 86 23.82 7.81 -5.38
N GLU A 87 25.08 8.11 -5.02
CA GLU A 87 25.51 9.34 -4.33
C GLU A 87 25.46 10.57 -5.24
#